data_AF-A0A5K0ZDB3-F1
#
_entry.id   AF-A0A5K0ZDB3-F1
#
_cell.length_a   1.000
_cell.length_b   1.000
_cell.length_c   1.000
_cell.angle_alpha   90.00
_cell.angle_beta   90.00
_cell.angle_gamma   90.00
#
_symmetry.space_group_name_H-M   'P 1'
#
loop_
_entity.id
_entity.type
_entity.pdbx_description
1 polymer ?
#
loop_
_entity_poly.entity_id
_entity_poly.type
_entity_poly.pdbx_seq_one_letter_code
_entity_poly.pdbx_strand_id
1 'polypeptide(L)'
;RKPTDEQFDGEFSLRQWVAEAFPVAISDVIDSHVLNESNTTPTERSAAMNELLVMIMEIGLSCSSVFPNERMDMKEVVVGLRRIRQKTRMME
;
A
#
# COMPACT_ATOMS: atom_id res chain seq x y z
N ARG A 1 -14.64 18.40 -12.85
CA ARG A 1 -13.49 17.55 -13.21
C ARG A 1 -13.72 16.17 -12.65
N LYS A 2 -13.73 15.15 -13.49
CA LYS A 2 -13.87 13.74 -13.10
C LYS A 2 -12.54 13.01 -13.33
N PRO A 3 -12.23 11.98 -12.55
CA PRO A 3 -11.02 11.16 -12.75
C PRO A 3 -10.93 10.48 -14.12
N THR A 4 -12.04 10.43 -14.87
CA THR A 4 -12.14 9.85 -16.21
C THR A 4 -12.06 10.88 -17.34
N ASP A 5 -11.87 12.16 -17.03
CA ASP A 5 -11.71 13.18 -18.06
C ASP A 5 -10.38 12.91 -18.81
N GLU A 6 -10.34 13.10 -20.15
CA GLU A 6 -9.18 12.81 -21.02
C GLU A 6 -7.86 13.46 -20.57
N GLN A 7 -7.92 14.55 -19.79
CA GLN A 7 -6.75 15.17 -19.16
C GLN A 7 -6.02 14.23 -18.16
N PHE A 8 -6.65 13.14 -17.73
CA PHE A 8 -6.09 12.08 -16.90
C PHE A 8 -5.76 10.80 -17.71
N ASP A 9 -6.01 10.78 -19.02
CA ASP A 9 -5.82 9.63 -19.92
C ASP A 9 -4.37 9.51 -20.46
N GLY A 10 -3.45 10.34 -19.94
CA GLY A 10 -2.04 10.37 -20.35
C GLY A 10 -1.02 10.13 -19.24
N GLU A 11 -1.45 10.07 -17.97
CA GLU A 11 -0.56 9.87 -16.82
C GLU A 11 -0.79 8.49 -16.20
N PHE A 12 0.26 7.93 -15.60
CA PHE A 12 0.28 6.64 -14.92
C PHE A 12 -1.03 6.40 -14.13
N SER A 13 -1.65 5.23 -14.31
CA SER A 13 -2.76 4.81 -13.44
C SER A 13 -2.27 4.76 -11.99
N LEU A 14 -3.17 4.97 -11.01
CA LEU A 14 -2.81 4.90 -9.58
C LEU A 14 -2.02 3.62 -9.24
N ARG A 15 -2.40 2.49 -9.84
CA ARG A 15 -1.67 1.23 -9.70
C ARG A 15 -0.23 1.35 -10.18
N GLN A 16 0.01 1.94 -11.35
CA GLN A 16 1.36 2.07 -11.89
C GLN A 16 2.22 3.03 -11.03
N TRP A 17 1.66 4.14 -10.54
CA TRP A 17 2.33 5.02 -9.57
C TRP A 17 2.78 4.26 -8.32
N VAL A 18 1.87 3.49 -7.73
CA VAL A 18 2.17 2.71 -6.53
C VAL A 18 3.18 1.60 -6.83
N ALA A 19 3.06 0.92 -7.98
CA ALA A 19 3.99 -0.14 -8.38
C ALA A 19 5.42 0.38 -8.60
N GLU A 20 5.58 1.59 -9.15
CA GLU A 20 6.89 2.19 -9.40
C GLU A 20 7.57 2.71 -8.12
N ALA A 21 6.77 3.19 -7.17
CA ALA A 21 7.28 3.58 -5.85
C ALA A 21 7.56 2.37 -4.93
N PHE A 22 6.97 1.21 -5.20
CA PHE A 22 7.08 0.03 -4.35
C PHE A 22 8.42 -0.72 -4.51
N PRO A 23 9.01 -1.25 -3.43
CA PRO A 23 8.65 -1.07 -2.02
C PRO A 23 9.34 0.14 -1.37
N VAL A 24 10.37 0.70 -2.01
CA VAL A 24 11.35 1.60 -1.38
C VAL A 24 10.79 3.00 -1.09
N ALA A 25 10.06 3.55 -2.05
CA ALA A 25 9.51 4.91 -2.00
C ALA A 25 8.02 4.90 -1.63
N ILE A 26 7.53 3.83 -0.98
CA ILE A 26 6.09 3.73 -0.69
C ILE A 26 5.61 4.84 0.23
N SER A 27 6.46 5.35 1.12
CA SER A 27 6.16 6.52 1.95
C SER A 27 5.81 7.77 1.14
N ASP A 28 6.32 7.88 -0.08
CA ASP A 28 6.19 9.07 -0.92
C ASP A 28 4.83 9.10 -1.65
N VAL A 29 4.16 7.95 -1.73
CA VAL A 29 2.80 7.82 -2.31
C VAL A 29 1.71 7.68 -1.25
N ILE A 30 2.09 7.45 0.01
CA ILE A 30 1.14 7.39 1.13
C ILE A 30 0.82 8.80 1.58
N ASP A 31 -0.46 9.04 1.83
CA ASP A 31 -0.89 10.33 2.34
C ASP A 31 -0.20 10.61 3.68
N SER A 32 0.42 11.79 3.76
CA SER A 32 1.12 12.24 4.96
C SER A 32 0.25 12.19 6.21
N HIS A 33 -1.09 12.35 6.16
CA HIS A 33 -1.93 12.22 7.36
C HIS A 33 -1.91 10.80 7.94
N VAL A 34 -1.74 9.78 7.10
CA VAL A 34 -1.60 8.38 7.53
C VAL A 34 -0.25 8.17 8.23
N LEU A 35 0.77 8.96 7.86
CA LEU A 35 2.11 8.93 8.46
C LEU A 35 2.24 9.83 9.70
N ASN A 36 1.48 10.94 9.75
CA ASN A 36 1.62 12.02 10.74
C ASN A 36 0.80 11.84 12.03
N GLU A 37 0.05 10.76 12.22
CA GLU A 37 -0.58 10.50 13.52
C GLU A 37 0.45 10.24 14.64
N SER A 38 1.73 10.05 14.31
CA SER A 38 2.82 10.03 15.29
C SER A 38 3.84 11.15 15.03
N ASN A 39 3.69 12.27 15.73
CA ASN A 39 4.71 13.33 15.91
C ASN A 39 5.98 12.84 16.66
N THR A 40 6.39 11.60 16.45
CA THR A 40 7.54 11.01 17.12
C THR A 40 8.63 10.78 16.10
N THR A 41 9.83 11.18 16.49
CA THR A 41 11.15 11.01 15.86
C THR A 41 11.33 9.69 15.08
N PRO A 42 12.38 9.55 14.25
CA PRO A 42 12.72 8.28 13.61
C PRO A 42 12.92 7.22 14.70
N THR A 43 11.88 6.43 14.93
CA THR A 43 11.74 5.48 16.03
C THR A 43 11.39 4.13 15.41
N GLU A 44 11.60 3.05 16.15
CA GLU A 44 11.22 1.69 15.75
C GLU A 44 9.77 1.59 15.26
N ARG A 45 8.88 2.47 15.78
CA ARG A 45 7.49 2.61 15.32
C ARG A 45 7.36 3.02 13.86
N SER A 46 8.20 3.94 13.37
CA SER A 46 8.20 4.39 11.98
C SER A 46 8.65 3.27 11.03
N ALA A 47 9.69 2.52 11.40
CA ALA A 47 10.15 1.37 10.63
C ALA A 47 9.09 0.27 10.57
N ALA A 48 8.47 -0.06 11.69
CA ALA A 48 7.41 -1.06 11.75
C ALA A 48 6.15 -0.62 10.96
N MET A 49 5.83 0.68 10.92
CA MET A 49 4.76 1.22 10.07
C MET A 49 5.11 1.12 8.57
N ASN A 50 6.34 1.43 8.18
CA ASN A 50 6.79 1.24 6.81
C ASN A 50 6.65 -0.23 6.38
N GLU A 51 7.07 -1.17 7.24
CA GLU A 51 6.89 -2.60 6.97
C GLU A 51 5.41 -3.00 6.83
N LEU A 52 4.51 -2.43 7.63
CA LEU A 52 3.06 -2.63 7.47
C LEU A 52 2.55 -2.12 6.12
N LEU A 53 2.98 -0.91 5.73
CA LEU A 53 2.58 -0.30 4.45
C LEU A 53 3.07 -1.14 3.27
N VAL A 54 4.31 -1.63 3.31
CA VAL A 54 4.84 -2.54 2.28
C VAL A 54 3.98 -3.80 2.17
N MET A 55 3.68 -4.47 3.28
CA MET A 55 2.85 -5.69 3.22
C MET A 55 1.43 -5.42 2.70
N ILE A 56 0.81 -4.30 3.09
CA ILE A 56 -0.53 -3.92 2.61
C ILE A 56 -0.48 -3.65 1.11
N MET A 57 0.52 -2.90 0.64
CA MET A 57 0.66 -2.53 -0.77
C MET A 57 1.03 -3.72 -1.66
N GLU A 58 1.82 -4.67 -1.16
CA GLU A 58 2.09 -5.93 -1.87
C GLU A 58 0.80 -6.72 -2.14
N ILE A 59 -0.07 -6.85 -1.13
CA ILE A 59 -1.39 -7.50 -1.30
C ILE A 59 -2.27 -6.68 -2.25
N GLY A 60 -2.31 -5.36 -2.09
CA GLY A 60 -3.09 -4.45 -2.93
C GLY A 60 -2.69 -4.50 -4.41
N LEU A 61 -1.39 -4.48 -4.71
CA LEU A 61 -0.85 -4.58 -6.06
C LEU A 61 -1.17 -5.94 -6.69
N SER A 62 -1.05 -7.02 -5.92
CA SER A 62 -1.40 -8.37 -6.38
C SER A 62 -2.91 -8.49 -6.65
N CYS A 63 -3.77 -7.95 -5.78
CA CYS A 63 -5.22 -7.97 -5.97
C CYS A 63 -5.68 -7.10 -7.15
N SER A 64 -4.95 -6.02 -7.43
CA SER A 64 -5.26 -5.06 -8.50
C SER A 64 -4.63 -5.40 -9.84
N SER A 65 -4.10 -6.61 -10.03
CA SER A 65 -3.58 -6.98 -11.36
C SER A 65 -4.65 -6.79 -12.44
N VAL A 66 -4.19 -6.29 -13.59
CA VAL A 66 -5.01 -6.01 -14.77
C VAL A 66 -5.68 -7.31 -15.23
N PHE A 67 -4.92 -8.40 -15.24
CA PHE A 67 -5.40 -9.70 -15.66
C PHE A 67 -5.99 -10.47 -14.47
N PRO A 68 -7.27 -10.94 -14.55
CA PRO A 68 -7.92 -11.63 -13.45
C PRO A 68 -7.17 -12.87 -12.94
N ASN A 69 -6.49 -13.59 -13.83
CA ASN A 69 -5.72 -14.80 -13.54
C ASN A 69 -4.37 -14.53 -12.86
N GLU A 70 -3.90 -13.29 -12.86
CA GLU A 70 -2.69 -12.88 -12.12
C GLU A 70 -3.00 -12.34 -10.72
N ARG A 71 -4.29 -12.21 -10.39
CA ARG A 71 -4.70 -11.75 -9.06
C ARG A 71 -4.45 -12.85 -8.04
N MET A 72 -3.94 -12.46 -6.88
CA MET A 72 -3.74 -13.35 -5.74
C MET A 72 -5.05 -14.06 -5.35
N ASP A 73 -4.96 -15.34 -4.97
CA ASP A 73 -6.13 -16.10 -4.53
C ASP A 73 -6.72 -15.49 -3.25
N MET A 74 -8.04 -15.37 -3.16
CA MET A 74 -8.68 -14.73 -2.00
C MET A 74 -8.39 -15.44 -0.67
N LYS A 75 -8.08 -16.74 -0.67
CA LYS A 75 -7.63 -17.45 0.54
C LYS A 75 -6.27 -16.94 0.99
N GLU A 76 -5.35 -16.70 0.06
CA GLU A 76 -4.02 -16.13 0.32
C GLU A 76 -4.13 -14.68 0.80
N VAL A 77 -5.01 -13.88 0.18
CA VAL A 77 -5.33 -12.51 0.63
C VAL A 77 -5.78 -12.51 2.09
N VAL A 78 -6.70 -13.40 2.46
CA VAL A 78 -7.17 -13.51 3.86
C VAL A 78 -6.04 -13.90 4.81
N VAL A 79 -5.14 -14.79 4.41
CA VAL A 79 -3.96 -15.17 5.21
C VAL A 79 -3.04 -13.97 5.41
N GLY A 80 -2.72 -13.23 4.32
CA GLY A 80 -1.89 -12.03 4.36
C GLY A 80 -2.47 -10.94 5.25
N LEU A 81 -3.77 -10.63 5.10
CA LEU A 81 -4.45 -9.62 5.92
C LEU A 81 -4.50 -10.01 7.40
N ARG A 82 -4.66 -11.31 7.73
CA ARG A 82 -4.58 -11.79 9.12
C ARG A 82 -3.18 -11.58 9.70
N ARG A 83 -2.13 -11.82 8.92
CA ARG A 83 -0.73 -11.59 9.34
C ARG A 83 -0.47 -10.10 9.60
N ILE A 84 -0.92 -9.22 8.71
CA ILE A 84 -0.82 -7.77 8.89
C ILE A 84 -1.53 -7.34 10.17
N ARG A 85 -2.79 -7.76 10.35
CA ARG A 85 -3.57 -7.45 11.57
C ARG A 85 -2.90 -7.94 12.85
N GLN A 86 -2.29 -9.12 12.83
CA GLN A 86 -1.55 -9.64 13.98
C GLN A 86 -0.34 -8.76 14.29
N LYS A 87 0.39 -8.31 13.26
CA LYS A 87 1.55 -7.42 13.43
C LYS A 87 1.16 -6.04 13.95
N THR A 88 0.08 -5.44 13.44
CA THR A 88 -0.44 -4.17 13.96
C THR A 88 -0.76 -4.24 15.45
N ARG A 89 -1.37 -5.34 15.92
CA ARG A 89 -1.66 -5.56 17.36
C ARG A 89 -0.42 -5.70 18.24
N MET A 90 0.73 -6.05 17.67
CA MET A 90 2.00 -6.14 18.42
C MET A 90 2.69 -4.77 18.54
N MET A 91 2.15 -3.72 17.89
CA MET A 91 2.67 -2.35 17.93
C MET A 91 1.86 -1.40 18.84
N GLU A 92 0.76 -1.91 19.41
CA GLU A 92 0.00 -1.27 20.49
C GLU A 92 0.62 -1.59 21.84
#